data_AF-C5AZU3-F1
#
_entry.id   AF-C5AZU3-F1
#
_cell.length_a   1.000
_cell.length_b   1.000
_cell.length_c   1.000
_cell.angle_alpha   90.00
_cell.angle_beta   90.00
_cell.angle_gamma   90.00
#
_symmetry.space_group_name_H-M   'P 1'
#
loop_
_entity.id
_entity.type
_entity.pdbx_description
1 polymer ?
#
loop_
_entity_poly.entity_id
_entity_poly.type
_entity_poly.pdbx_seq_one_letter_code
_entity_poly.pdbx_strand_id
1 'polypeptide(L)'
;MRQMSLFDWTPPPPARVRPPRRDEAERTMMAALHERPDPVRVYRQSISHGFESCALRWWWVSRSDLGRMISQGRALTVGERSAKVRRTLTLAEEEEVVAVALELGGCLYAAEALGVTEGIVRTILRERGVDYPRAPGGRHDAAAGRARLAAFKATRRTA
;
A
#
# COMPACT_ATOMS: atom_id res chain seq x y z
N MET A 1 -43.35 35.19 -11.57
CA MET A 1 -41.90 35.27 -11.27
C MET A 1 -41.72 35.17 -9.76
N ARG A 2 -41.18 34.05 -9.24
CA ARG A 2 -40.91 33.89 -7.80
C ARG A 2 -39.56 34.51 -7.49
N GLN A 3 -39.57 35.56 -6.69
CA GLN A 3 -38.39 36.22 -6.15
C GLN A 3 -37.74 35.24 -5.15
N MET A 4 -36.56 34.70 -5.47
CA MET A 4 -35.80 33.91 -4.51
C MET A 4 -35.22 34.88 -3.48
N SER A 5 -35.55 34.65 -2.20
CA SER A 5 -35.03 35.48 -1.10
C SER A 5 -33.52 35.26 -1.00
N LEU A 6 -32.76 36.35 -0.90
CA LEU A 6 -31.29 36.34 -0.85
C LEU A 6 -30.74 35.73 0.46
N PHE A 7 -31.61 35.27 1.36
CA PHE A 7 -31.29 34.92 2.75
C PHE A 7 -31.63 33.47 3.13
N ASP A 8 -32.08 32.63 2.21
CA ASP A 8 -32.30 31.19 2.45
C ASP A 8 -31.01 30.36 2.33
N TRP A 9 -29.86 30.91 2.73
CA TRP A 9 -28.62 30.15 2.80
C TRP A 9 -28.55 29.39 4.12
N THR A 10 -28.75 28.06 4.05
CA THR A 10 -28.47 27.16 5.17
C THR A 10 -27.08 26.55 4.96
N PRO A 11 -26.10 26.77 5.85
CA PRO A 11 -24.82 26.12 5.73
C PRO A 11 -25.02 24.59 5.76
N PRO A 12 -24.33 23.83 4.90
CA PRO A 12 -24.35 22.37 5.01
C PRO A 12 -23.89 21.98 6.42
N PRO A 13 -24.53 20.98 7.05
CA PRO A 13 -24.14 20.55 8.38
C PRO A 13 -22.65 20.18 8.38
N PRO A 14 -21.87 20.57 9.41
CA PRO A 14 -20.46 20.28 9.45
C PRO A 14 -20.27 18.78 9.28
N ALA A 15 -19.40 18.39 8.33
CA ALA A 15 -19.06 17.00 8.11
C ALA A 15 -18.66 16.40 9.46
N ARG A 16 -19.32 15.31 9.88
CA ARG A 16 -18.96 14.61 11.12
C ARG A 16 -17.56 14.02 10.93
N VAL A 17 -16.54 14.79 11.32
CA VAL A 17 -15.16 14.28 11.38
C VAL A 17 -15.16 13.26 12.50
N ARG A 18 -15.08 11.99 12.12
CA ARG A 18 -14.91 10.91 13.10
C ARG A 18 -13.59 11.20 13.81
N PRO A 19 -13.56 11.38 15.14
CA PRO A 19 -12.29 11.53 15.83
C PRO A 19 -11.46 10.29 15.53
N PRO A 20 -10.14 10.46 15.24
CA PRO A 20 -9.28 9.31 15.05
C PRO A 20 -9.43 8.40 16.27
N ARG A 21 -9.53 7.09 16.03
CA ARG A 21 -9.49 6.15 17.15
C ARG A 21 -8.20 6.44 17.93
N ARG A 22 -8.24 6.35 19.26
CA ARG A 22 -7.10 6.64 20.13
C ARG A 22 -5.80 5.99 19.62
N ASP A 23 -5.89 4.72 19.21
CA ASP A 23 -4.77 3.95 18.64
C ASP A 23 -4.21 4.51 17.32
N GLU A 24 -5.02 5.21 16.54
CA GLU A 24 -4.64 5.83 15.27
C GLU A 24 -3.94 7.17 15.52
N ALA A 25 -4.45 7.97 16.47
CA ALA A 25 -3.80 9.20 16.91
C ALA A 25 -2.44 8.92 17.56
N GLU A 26 -2.36 7.92 18.44
CA GLU A 26 -1.11 7.49 19.07
C GLU A 26 -0.11 6.97 18.02
N ARG A 27 -0.55 6.18 17.03
CA ARG A 27 0.31 5.76 15.90
C ARG A 27 0.79 6.92 15.04
N THR A 28 -0.07 7.89 14.76
CA THR A 28 0.27 9.07 13.96
C THR A 28 1.28 9.95 14.70
N MET A 29 1.09 10.15 16.00
CA MET A 29 2.03 10.86 16.86
C MET A 29 3.38 10.14 16.94
N MET A 30 3.40 8.83 17.14
CA MET A 30 4.65 8.05 17.16
C MET A 30 5.40 8.11 15.83
N ALA A 31 4.68 8.10 14.70
CA ALA A 31 5.27 8.30 13.38
C ALA A 31 5.82 9.72 13.16
N ALA A 32 5.23 10.73 13.81
CA ALA A 32 5.72 12.10 13.75
C ALA A 32 6.96 12.33 14.62
N LEU A 33 7.10 11.58 15.73
CA LEU A 33 8.20 11.72 16.68
C LEU A 33 9.45 10.92 16.31
N HIS A 34 9.31 9.85 15.51
CA HIS A 34 10.42 8.95 15.21
C HIS A 34 10.64 8.82 13.71
N GLU A 35 11.92 8.92 13.30
CA GLU A 35 12.31 8.61 11.94
C GLU A 35 12.02 7.15 11.60
N ARG A 36 11.46 6.91 10.40
CA ARG A 36 11.21 5.55 9.91
C ARG A 36 12.56 4.85 9.67
N PRO A 37 12.81 3.68 10.27
CA PRO A 37 14.12 3.05 10.15
C PRO A 37 14.37 2.52 8.72
N ASP A 38 15.62 2.65 8.28
CA ASP A 38 16.08 2.10 7.00
C ASP A 38 15.94 0.55 6.97
N PRO A 39 15.16 -0.02 6.02
CA PRO A 39 14.99 -1.46 5.87
C PRO A 39 16.31 -2.26 5.82
N VAL A 40 17.37 -1.71 5.20
CA VAL A 40 18.66 -2.39 5.12
C VAL A 40 19.31 -2.50 6.50
N ARG A 41 19.21 -1.45 7.32
CA ARG A 41 19.69 -1.48 8.71
C ARG A 41 18.90 -2.46 9.57
N VAL A 42 17.57 -2.49 9.43
CA VAL A 42 16.72 -3.44 10.14
C VAL A 42 17.08 -4.88 9.76
N TYR A 43 17.28 -5.14 8.47
CA TYR A 43 17.71 -6.46 8.00
C TYR A 43 19.07 -6.87 8.58
N ARG A 44 20.09 -6.00 8.51
CA ARG A 44 21.43 -6.28 9.08
C ARG A 44 21.37 -6.55 10.59
N GLN A 45 20.56 -5.80 11.33
CA GLN A 45 20.35 -6.04 12.77
C GLN A 45 19.70 -7.40 13.00
N SER A 46 18.70 -7.76 12.20
CA SER A 46 17.98 -9.02 12.34
C SER A 46 18.88 -10.24 12.11
N ILE A 47 19.83 -10.16 11.17
CA ILE A 47 20.78 -11.23 10.90
C ILE A 47 21.84 -11.34 12.00
N SER A 48 22.31 -10.22 12.54
CA SER A 48 23.37 -10.20 13.54
C SER A 48 22.90 -10.52 14.96
N HIS A 49 21.71 -10.06 15.35
CA HIS A 49 21.23 -10.12 16.74
C HIS A 49 19.80 -10.68 16.87
N GLY A 50 19.19 -11.13 15.77
CA GLY A 50 17.84 -11.68 15.78
C GLY A 50 16.71 -10.66 15.74
N PHE A 51 15.49 -11.16 15.60
CA PHE A 51 14.28 -10.34 15.48
C PHE A 51 13.96 -9.56 16.76
N GLU A 52 14.13 -10.17 17.94
CA GLU A 52 13.81 -9.51 19.21
C GLU A 52 14.73 -8.30 19.46
N SER A 53 15.99 -8.34 19.01
CA SER A 53 16.87 -7.16 19.05
C SER A 53 16.32 -6.00 18.21
N CYS A 54 15.71 -6.29 17.06
CA CYS A 54 15.04 -5.29 16.23
C CYS A 54 13.80 -4.72 16.94
N ALA A 55 13.00 -5.59 17.56
CA ALA A 55 11.80 -5.20 18.29
C ALA A 55 12.12 -4.31 19.51
N LEU A 56 13.25 -4.53 20.18
CA LEU A 56 13.70 -3.67 21.27
C LEU A 56 14.25 -2.33 20.77
N ARG A 57 15.07 -2.36 19.69
CA ARG A 57 15.70 -1.16 19.13
C ARG A 57 14.70 -0.21 18.49
N TRP A 58 13.68 -0.75 17.83
CA TRP A 58 12.62 0.00 17.15
C TRP A 58 11.26 -0.36 17.75
N TRP A 59 11.16 -0.27 19.08
CA TRP A 59 9.97 -0.67 19.85
C TRP A 59 8.69 0.09 19.47
N TRP A 60 8.83 1.30 18.92
CA TRP A 60 7.71 2.10 18.41
C TRP A 60 7.18 1.63 17.05
N VAL A 61 7.89 0.73 16.36
CA VAL A 61 7.46 0.13 15.10
C VAL A 61 6.74 -1.17 15.40
N SER A 62 5.61 -1.42 14.73
CA SER A 62 4.88 -2.66 14.90
C SER A 62 5.72 -3.88 14.49
N ARG A 63 5.59 -5.01 15.19
CA ARG A 63 6.29 -6.26 14.83
C ARG A 63 6.00 -6.69 13.39
N SER A 64 4.78 -6.45 12.90
CA SER A 64 4.41 -6.73 11.51
C SER A 64 5.16 -5.84 10.52
N ASP A 65 5.31 -4.55 10.80
CA ASP A 65 6.05 -3.64 9.92
C ASP A 65 7.56 -3.89 9.98
N LEU A 66 8.10 -4.26 11.14
CA LEU A 66 9.47 -4.75 11.25
C LEU A 66 9.70 -5.99 10.37
N GLY A 67 8.80 -6.97 10.40
CA GLY A 67 8.89 -8.14 9.52
C GLY A 67 8.84 -7.77 8.02
N ARG A 68 8.05 -6.75 7.65
CA ARG A 68 8.02 -6.21 6.28
C ARG A 68 9.34 -5.53 5.91
N MET A 69 9.89 -4.71 6.80
CA MET A 69 11.18 -4.02 6.60
C MET A 69 12.34 -5.00 6.48
N ILE A 70 12.36 -6.08 7.26
CA ILE A 70 13.37 -7.14 7.15
C ILE A 70 13.29 -7.81 5.77
N SER A 71 12.07 -8.12 5.32
CA SER A 71 11.86 -8.74 4.00
C SER A 71 12.31 -7.82 2.88
N GLN A 72 11.98 -6.53 2.97
CA GLN A 72 12.42 -5.50 2.02
C GLN A 72 13.95 -5.31 2.05
N GLY A 73 14.54 -5.20 3.25
CA GLY A 73 15.98 -5.06 3.42
C GLY A 73 16.76 -6.26 2.90
N ARG A 74 16.23 -7.48 3.04
CA ARG A 74 16.79 -8.69 2.41
C ARG A 74 16.77 -8.58 0.89
N ALA A 75 15.64 -8.18 0.31
CA ALA A 75 15.52 -8.02 -1.15
C ALA A 75 16.52 -6.98 -1.67
N LEU A 76 16.71 -5.86 -0.95
CA LEU A 76 17.68 -4.82 -1.30
C LEU A 76 19.15 -5.25 -1.12
N THR A 77 19.45 -6.03 -0.07
CA THR A 77 20.84 -6.38 0.28
C THR A 77 21.35 -7.60 -0.48
N VAL A 78 20.53 -8.63 -0.62
CA VAL A 78 20.91 -9.92 -1.20
C VAL A 78 20.43 -10.04 -2.66
N GLY A 79 19.49 -9.20 -3.09
CA GLY A 79 18.81 -9.37 -4.38
C GLY A 79 17.85 -10.57 -4.41
N GLU A 80 17.71 -11.27 -3.26
CA GLU A 80 16.87 -12.45 -3.17
C GLU A 80 15.39 -12.08 -2.98
N ARG A 81 14.66 -12.22 -4.08
CA ARG A 81 13.20 -12.15 -4.14
C ARG A 81 12.55 -13.33 -3.43
N SER A 82 11.30 -13.17 -3.01
CA SER A 82 10.52 -14.26 -2.43
C SER A 82 10.52 -15.50 -3.33
N ALA A 83 10.81 -16.66 -2.75
CA ALA A 83 10.81 -17.94 -3.47
C ALA A 83 9.46 -18.24 -4.14
N LYS A 84 8.37 -17.77 -3.53
CA LYS A 84 7.03 -17.91 -4.11
C LYS A 84 6.89 -17.09 -5.39
N VAL A 85 7.34 -15.83 -5.38
CA VAL A 85 7.26 -14.95 -6.55
C VAL A 85 8.16 -15.47 -7.67
N ARG A 86 9.41 -15.84 -7.35
CA ARG A 86 10.37 -16.39 -8.33
C ARG A 86 9.88 -17.64 -9.07
N ARG A 87 9.04 -18.47 -8.42
CA ARG A 87 8.47 -19.68 -9.02
C ARG A 87 7.29 -19.38 -9.93
N THR A 88 6.67 -18.22 -9.80
CA THR A 88 5.43 -17.87 -10.49
C THR A 88 5.63 -16.84 -11.59
N LEU A 89 6.57 -15.89 -11.40
CA LEU A 89 6.76 -14.76 -12.31
C LEU A 89 8.22 -14.54 -12.65
N THR A 90 8.46 -14.12 -13.89
CA THR A 90 9.71 -13.58 -14.39
C THR A 90 9.92 -12.14 -13.89
N LEU A 91 11.15 -11.62 -14.03
CA LEU A 91 11.46 -10.24 -13.63
C LEU A 91 10.66 -9.20 -14.44
N ALA A 92 10.47 -9.43 -15.74
CA ALA A 92 9.69 -8.54 -16.60
C ALA A 92 8.21 -8.50 -16.17
N GLU A 93 7.63 -9.65 -15.85
CA GLU A 93 6.25 -9.73 -15.35
C GLU A 93 6.10 -9.06 -13.98
N GLU A 94 7.13 -9.09 -13.12
CA GLU A 94 7.10 -8.34 -11.86
C GLU A 94 7.05 -6.82 -12.09
N GLU A 95 7.82 -6.30 -13.04
CA GLU A 95 7.80 -4.88 -13.41
C GLU A 95 6.43 -4.48 -13.96
N GLU A 96 5.83 -5.34 -14.79
CA GLU A 96 4.45 -5.18 -15.26
C GLU A 96 3.46 -5.16 -14.09
N VAL A 97 3.60 -6.06 -13.11
CA VAL A 97 2.76 -6.07 -11.89
C VAL A 97 2.85 -4.75 -11.13
N VAL A 98 4.06 -4.18 -10.97
CA VAL A 98 4.24 -2.89 -10.30
C VAL A 98 3.55 -1.77 -11.08
N ALA A 99 3.78 -1.71 -12.40
CA ALA A 99 3.20 -0.69 -13.27
C ALA A 99 1.66 -0.73 -13.22
N VAL A 100 1.07 -1.91 -13.43
CA VAL A 100 -0.38 -2.10 -13.44
C VAL A 100 -1.00 -1.83 -12.06
N ALA A 101 -0.31 -2.17 -10.97
CA ALA A 101 -0.78 -1.85 -9.61
C ALA A 101 -0.87 -0.34 -9.36
N LEU A 102 0.11 0.42 -9.84
CA LEU A 102 0.12 1.88 -9.73
C LEU A 102 -0.95 2.53 -10.63
N GLU A 103 -1.07 2.06 -11.88
CA GLU A 103 -2.05 2.56 -12.84
C GLU A 103 -3.50 2.36 -12.37
N LEU A 104 -3.83 1.13 -11.95
CA LEU A 104 -5.16 0.77 -11.49
C LEU A 104 -5.46 1.27 -10.07
N GLY A 105 -4.44 1.73 -9.34
CA GLY A 105 -4.58 2.27 -8.00
C GLY A 105 -5.03 1.22 -6.98
N GLY A 106 -4.66 -0.05 -7.16
CA GLY A 106 -5.08 -1.11 -6.26
C GLY A 106 -4.48 -2.48 -6.54
N CYS A 107 -4.02 -3.16 -5.48
CA CYS A 107 -3.47 -4.52 -5.57
C CYS A 107 -4.48 -5.54 -6.10
N LEU A 108 -5.75 -5.40 -5.71
CA LEU A 108 -6.83 -6.30 -6.14
C LEU A 108 -7.09 -6.19 -7.65
N TYR A 109 -7.11 -4.97 -8.17
CA TYR A 109 -7.36 -4.73 -9.60
C TYR A 109 -6.20 -5.21 -10.45
N ALA A 110 -4.95 -5.01 -10.01
CA ALA A 110 -3.78 -5.56 -10.71
C ALA A 110 -3.75 -7.09 -10.69
N ALA A 111 -4.09 -7.70 -9.54
CA ALA A 111 -4.24 -9.14 -9.43
C ALA A 111 -5.25 -9.68 -10.46
N GLU A 112 -6.41 -9.03 -10.58
CA GLU A 112 -7.45 -9.43 -11.53
C GLU A 112 -7.09 -9.15 -13.01
N ALA A 113 -6.32 -8.09 -13.27
CA ALA A 113 -5.87 -7.73 -14.62
C ALA A 113 -4.82 -8.73 -15.16
N LEU A 114 -3.92 -9.17 -14.28
CA LEU A 114 -2.77 -10.02 -14.64
C LEU A 114 -2.97 -11.50 -14.31
N GLY A 115 -4.11 -11.87 -13.72
CA GLY A 115 -4.41 -13.26 -13.38
C GLY A 115 -3.55 -13.84 -12.26
N VAL A 116 -2.99 -13.00 -11.38
CA VAL A 116 -2.13 -13.41 -10.26
C VAL A 116 -2.85 -13.22 -8.93
N THR A 117 -2.39 -13.90 -7.88
CA THR A 117 -2.98 -13.71 -6.54
C THR A 117 -2.61 -12.35 -5.94
N GLU A 118 -3.53 -11.72 -5.21
CA GLU A 118 -3.26 -10.44 -4.51
C GLU A 118 -2.04 -10.52 -3.57
N GLY A 119 -1.83 -11.68 -2.94
CA GLY A 119 -0.67 -11.92 -2.09
C GLY A 119 0.67 -11.83 -2.82
N ILE A 120 0.71 -12.19 -4.11
CA ILE A 120 1.91 -12.05 -4.95
C ILE A 120 2.16 -10.57 -5.25
N VAL A 121 1.13 -9.83 -5.69
CA VAL A 121 1.21 -8.39 -5.95
C VAL A 121 1.72 -7.63 -4.72
N ARG A 122 1.14 -7.92 -3.54
CA ARG A 122 1.57 -7.28 -2.30
C ARG A 122 3.01 -7.61 -1.93
N THR A 123 3.46 -8.83 -2.23
CA THR A 123 4.83 -9.24 -1.95
C THR A 123 5.82 -8.51 -2.85
N ILE A 124 5.52 -8.40 -4.15
CA ILE A 124 6.35 -7.66 -5.12
C ILE A 124 6.45 -6.19 -4.70
N LEU A 125 5.32 -5.51 -4.46
CA LEU A 125 5.34 -4.10 -4.08
C LEU A 125 6.18 -3.84 -2.82
N ARG A 126 6.05 -4.70 -1.82
CA ARG A 126 6.85 -4.65 -0.58
C ARG A 126 8.34 -4.84 -0.84
N GLU A 127 8.72 -5.85 -1.62
CA GLU A 127 10.13 -6.11 -1.94
C GLU A 127 10.76 -4.97 -2.73
N ARG A 128 9.96 -4.29 -3.56
CA ARG A 128 10.36 -3.09 -4.32
C ARG A 128 10.27 -1.80 -3.51
N GLY A 129 9.79 -1.84 -2.26
CA GLY A 129 9.62 -0.66 -1.42
C GLY A 129 8.56 0.33 -1.93
N VAL A 130 7.64 -0.12 -2.76
CA VAL A 130 6.54 0.69 -3.31
C VAL A 130 5.39 0.66 -2.31
N ASP A 131 4.91 1.84 -1.93
CA ASP A 131 3.74 1.95 -1.08
C ASP A 131 2.51 1.36 -1.76
N TYR A 132 1.67 0.67 -0.99
CA TYR A 132 0.49 0.02 -1.55
C TYR A 132 -0.48 1.08 -2.08
N PRO A 133 -0.77 1.08 -3.40
CA PRO A 133 -1.76 1.98 -3.93
C PRO A 133 -3.12 1.61 -3.32
N ARG A 134 -3.65 2.50 -2.50
CA ARG A 134 -4.99 2.37 -1.94
C ARG A 134 -5.92 3.27 -2.74
N ALA A 135 -6.90 2.67 -3.40
CA ALA A 135 -8.11 3.39 -3.71
C ALA A 135 -8.67 3.91 -2.36
N PRO A 136 -8.94 5.22 -2.22
CA PRO A 136 -9.59 5.73 -1.03
C PRO A 136 -10.88 4.93 -0.81
N GLY A 137 -11.23 4.63 0.44
CA GLY A 137 -12.27 3.64 0.77
C GLY A 137 -13.70 4.04 0.40
N GLY A 138 -13.91 5.06 -0.43
CA GLY A 138 -15.22 5.51 -0.87
C GLY A 138 -15.86 4.54 -1.87
N ARG A 139 -17.19 4.38 -1.81
CA ARG A 139 -17.93 3.61 -2.83
C ARG A 139 -17.72 4.16 -4.26
N HIS A 140 -17.54 5.47 -4.38
CA HIS A 140 -17.23 6.16 -5.64
C HIS A 140 -15.85 5.73 -6.19
N ASP A 141 -14.88 5.48 -5.32
CA ASP A 141 -13.52 5.09 -5.72
C ASP A 141 -13.45 3.63 -6.17
N ALA A 142 -14.28 2.76 -5.59
CA ALA A 142 -14.43 1.37 -6.04
C ALA A 142 -15.06 1.28 -7.44
N ALA A 143 -16.02 2.15 -7.75
CA ALA A 143 -16.59 2.25 -9.10
C ALA A 143 -15.54 2.78 -10.11
N ALA A 144 -14.79 3.81 -9.74
CA ALA A 144 -13.72 4.36 -10.57
C ALA A 144 -12.56 3.36 -10.79
N GLY A 145 -12.20 2.57 -9.77
CA GLY A 145 -11.23 1.48 -9.90
C GLY A 145 -11.69 0.40 -10.87
N ARG A 146 -12.96 -0.03 -10.78
CA ARG A 146 -13.53 -1.00 -11.72
C ARG A 146 -13.63 -0.47 -13.15
N ALA A 147 -13.94 0.81 -13.33
CA ALA A 147 -13.95 1.44 -14.66
C ALA A 147 -12.55 1.43 -15.31
N ARG A 148 -11.51 1.77 -14.54
CA ARG A 148 -10.11 1.69 -14.99
C ARG A 148 -9.71 0.27 -15.39
N LEU A 149 -10.08 -0.72 -14.56
CA LEU A 149 -9.81 -2.13 -14.86
C LEU A 149 -10.52 -2.59 -16.15
N ALA A 150 -11.79 -2.20 -16.34
CA ALA A 150 -12.54 -2.54 -17.55
C ALA A 150 -11.90 -1.93 -18.81
N ALA A 151 -11.51 -0.66 -18.75
CA ALA A 151 -10.79 0.01 -19.83
C ALA A 151 -9.47 -0.69 -20.14
N PHE A 152 -8.67 -1.00 -19.11
CA PHE A 152 -7.40 -1.73 -19.27
C PHE A 152 -7.59 -3.07 -19.97
N LYS A 153 -8.57 -3.88 -19.53
CA LYS A 153 -8.89 -5.18 -20.15
C LYS A 153 -9.35 -5.04 -21.61
N ALA A 154 -10.04 -3.95 -21.95
CA ALA A 154 -10.47 -3.68 -23.34
C ALA A 154 -9.28 -3.34 -24.24
N THR A 155 -8.36 -2.49 -23.78
CA THR A 155 -7.13 -2.13 -24.51
C THR A 155 -6.23 -3.34 -24.73
N ARG A 156 -6.04 -4.19 -23.72
CA ARG A 156 -5.19 -5.39 -23.87
C ARG A 156 -5.77 -6.46 -24.81
N ARG A 157 -7.10 -6.49 -25.00
CA ARG A 157 -7.75 -7.40 -25.96
C ARG A 157 -7.59 -6.96 -27.41
N THR A 158 -7.22 -5.70 -27.65
CA THR A 158 -7.11 -5.11 -28.99
C THR A 158 -5.65 -4.96 -29.46
N ALA A 159 -4.69 -5.19 -28.56
CA ALA A 159 -3.25 -5.28 -28.84
C ALA A 159 -2.82 -6.74 -29.03
#